data_AF-A0A0F5JDH4-F1
#
_entry.id   AF-A0A0F5JDH4-F1
#
_cell.length_a   1.000
_cell.length_b   1.000
_cell.length_c   1.000
_cell.angle_alpha   90.00
_cell.angle_beta   90.00
_cell.angle_gamma   90.00
#
_symmetry.space_group_name_H-M   'P 1'
#
loop_
_entity.id
_entity.type
_entity.pdbx_description
1 polymer ?
#
loop_
_entity_poly.entity_id
_entity_poly.type
_entity_poly.pdbx_seq_one_letter_code
_entity_poly.pdbx_strand_id
1 'polypeptide(L)'
;MIGKYLNLTEAYTYFCLAIKSDRESLFSKIKQETLANYISDNGYTDKDIISVWTVRDHLKKFKDCGLITKETKTTVNGTQVTKQNTYQLTDEHYVLIDEAIVKEPISNELKGFLILLKTRCINSTNLCKYSIRELADTLAVGKSTVGKYLKQAEEAGYIKRDSNGITLLNDNIFIITRETQIATMKRIYEEAITDEDYAADKFLS
;
A
#
# COMPACT_ATOMS: atom_id res chain seq x y z
N MET A 1 -3.72 -10.80 0.17
CA MET A 1 -2.66 -9.83 0.44
C MET A 1 -1.93 -9.53 -0.87
N ILE A 2 -1.79 -8.25 -1.23
CA ILE A 2 -1.39 -7.79 -2.58
C ILE A 2 -0.10 -8.42 -3.12
N GLY A 3 0.84 -8.81 -2.25
CA GLY A 3 2.14 -9.34 -2.66
C GLY A 3 2.08 -10.63 -3.48
N LYS A 4 1.00 -11.42 -3.39
CA LYS A 4 0.83 -12.61 -4.23
C LYS A 4 0.42 -12.32 -5.67
N TYR A 5 -0.09 -11.11 -5.94
CA TYR A 5 -0.73 -10.78 -7.22
C TYR A 5 0.05 -9.71 -7.99
N LEU A 6 0.69 -8.79 -7.27
CA LEU A 6 1.25 -7.58 -7.84
C LEU A 6 2.78 -7.63 -7.90
N ASN A 7 3.32 -7.20 -9.04
CA ASN A 7 4.74 -6.88 -9.17
C ASN A 7 5.05 -5.52 -8.50
N LEU A 8 6.29 -5.05 -8.61
CA LEU A 8 6.76 -3.84 -7.92
C LEU A 8 6.01 -2.57 -8.36
N THR A 9 5.87 -2.34 -9.67
CA THR A 9 5.23 -1.12 -10.20
C THR A 9 3.72 -1.14 -9.98
N GLU A 10 3.10 -2.32 -10.09
CA GLU A 10 1.70 -2.54 -9.77
C GLU A 10 1.42 -2.30 -8.28
N ALA A 11 2.27 -2.81 -7.38
CA ALA A 11 2.13 -2.60 -5.94
C ALA A 11 2.22 -1.10 -5.58
N TYR A 12 3.16 -0.37 -6.18
CA TYR A 12 3.24 1.08 -5.99
C TYR A 12 2.01 1.81 -6.56
N THR A 13 1.53 1.42 -7.75
CA THR A 13 0.31 1.99 -8.33
C THR A 13 -0.92 1.75 -7.44
N TYR A 14 -1.06 0.54 -6.89
CA TYR A 14 -2.13 0.21 -5.95
C TYR A 14 -2.07 1.07 -4.69
N PHE A 15 -0.87 1.29 -4.14
CA PHE A 15 -0.66 2.16 -3.00
C PHE A 15 -1.01 3.62 -3.31
N CYS A 16 -0.60 4.16 -4.46
CA CYS A 16 -0.98 5.51 -4.87
C CYS A 16 -2.50 5.65 -5.08
N LEU A 17 -3.18 4.62 -5.59
CA LEU A 17 -4.64 4.58 -5.67
C LEU A 17 -5.25 4.65 -4.25
N ALA A 18 -4.73 3.89 -3.30
CA ALA A 18 -5.18 3.89 -1.91
C ALA A 18 -5.03 5.27 -1.24
N ILE A 19 -3.90 5.96 -1.44
CA ILE A 19 -3.71 7.35 -0.97
C ILE A 19 -4.75 8.30 -1.56
N LYS A 20 -5.15 8.06 -2.81
CA LYS A 20 -6.16 8.87 -3.53
C LYS A 20 -7.58 8.34 -3.37
N SER A 21 -7.81 7.53 -2.33
CA SER A 21 -9.13 7.04 -1.94
C SER A 21 -9.59 7.72 -0.67
N ASP A 22 -10.90 7.77 -0.48
CA ASP A 22 -11.48 8.15 0.80
C ASP A 22 -11.06 7.14 1.88
N ARG A 23 -10.66 7.64 3.06
CA ARG A 23 -10.09 6.81 4.14
C ARG A 23 -11.13 5.94 4.83
N GLU A 24 -12.39 6.37 4.87
CA GLU A 24 -13.46 5.65 5.54
C GLU A 24 -14.19 4.73 4.58
N SER A 25 -14.53 5.25 3.40
CA SER A 25 -15.35 4.52 2.43
C SER A 25 -14.54 3.68 1.44
N LEU A 26 -13.21 3.84 1.40
CA LEU A 26 -12.29 3.19 0.46
C LEU A 26 -12.64 3.40 -1.03
N PHE A 27 -13.38 4.48 -1.34
CA PHE A 27 -13.76 4.82 -2.70
C PHE A 27 -12.77 5.82 -3.29
N SER A 28 -12.32 5.57 -4.52
CA SER A 28 -11.57 6.53 -5.33
C SER A 28 -12.35 6.91 -6.59
N LYS A 29 -12.46 8.21 -6.83
CA LYS A 29 -13.00 8.79 -8.08
C LYS A 29 -11.90 9.41 -8.95
N ILE A 30 -10.64 9.04 -8.69
CA ILE A 30 -9.49 9.60 -9.42
C ILE A 30 -9.56 9.24 -10.90
N LYS A 31 -9.26 10.21 -11.78
CA LYS A 31 -9.09 9.95 -13.22
C LYS A 31 -7.80 9.18 -13.45
N GLN A 32 -7.77 8.35 -14.49
CA GLN A 32 -6.59 7.53 -14.80
C GLN A 32 -5.39 8.42 -15.19
N GLU A 33 -5.67 9.52 -15.88
CA GLU A 33 -4.72 10.59 -16.21
C GLU A 33 -4.15 11.23 -14.96
N THR A 34 -5.01 11.59 -14.00
CA THR A 34 -4.59 12.20 -12.74
C THR A 34 -3.74 11.24 -11.91
N LEU A 35 -4.05 9.95 -11.89
CA LEU A 35 -3.25 8.94 -11.20
C LEU A 35 -1.89 8.73 -11.88
N ALA A 36 -1.85 8.68 -13.21
CA ALA A 36 -0.60 8.57 -13.98
C ALA A 36 0.33 9.77 -13.74
N ASN A 37 -0.23 10.98 -13.76
CA ASN A 37 0.50 12.20 -13.45
C ASN A 37 0.99 12.17 -12.00
N TYR A 38 0.13 11.84 -11.04
CA TYR A 38 0.55 11.74 -9.63
C TYR A 38 1.72 10.77 -9.42
N ILE A 39 1.71 9.60 -10.08
CA ILE A 39 2.82 8.64 -9.99
C ILE A 39 4.10 9.19 -10.64
N SER A 40 3.98 9.83 -11.79
CA SER A 40 5.11 10.37 -12.56
C SER A 40 5.73 11.60 -11.89
N ASP A 41 4.91 12.51 -11.38
CA ASP A 41 5.32 13.74 -10.68
C ASP A 41 6.04 13.44 -9.35
N ASN A 42 5.83 12.24 -8.79
CA ASN A 42 6.53 11.74 -7.60
C ASN A 42 7.57 10.65 -7.92
N GLY A 43 7.89 10.48 -9.21
CA GLY A 43 8.99 9.65 -9.66
C GLY A 43 10.34 10.27 -9.29
N TYR A 44 11.34 9.43 -9.05
CA TYR A 44 12.70 9.89 -8.72
C TYR A 44 13.59 9.98 -9.97
N THR A 45 13.31 9.15 -10.97
CA THR A 45 14.05 9.07 -12.22
C THR A 45 13.10 9.10 -13.42
N ASP A 46 13.60 9.38 -14.62
CA ASP A 46 12.78 9.35 -15.85
C ASP A 46 12.13 7.98 -16.12
N LYS A 47 12.69 6.90 -15.55
CA LYS A 47 12.12 5.55 -15.63
C LYS A 47 10.85 5.37 -14.80
N ASP A 48 10.59 6.30 -13.88
CA ASP A 48 9.42 6.29 -13.02
C ASP A 48 8.20 6.98 -13.66
N ILE A 49 8.40 7.65 -14.80
CA ILE A 49 7.31 8.24 -15.59
C ILE A 49 6.49 7.11 -16.21
N ILE A 50 5.18 7.12 -15.96
CA ILE A 50 4.27 6.10 -16.47
C ILE A 50 3.17 6.70 -17.35
N SER A 51 2.70 5.89 -18.30
CA SER A 51 1.58 6.29 -19.15
C SER A 51 0.23 6.00 -18.50
N VAL A 52 -0.81 6.68 -18.99
CA VAL A 52 -2.20 6.37 -18.65
C VAL A 52 -2.57 4.93 -19.04
N TRP A 53 -1.97 4.38 -20.11
CA TRP A 53 -2.18 2.99 -20.53
C TRP A 53 -1.65 2.00 -19.49
N THR A 54 -0.48 2.27 -18.92
CA THR A 54 0.08 1.47 -17.81
C THR A 54 -0.85 1.47 -16.61
N VAL A 55 -1.39 2.64 -16.23
CA VAL A 55 -2.39 2.74 -15.16
C VAL A 55 -3.66 1.96 -15.49
N ARG A 56 -4.12 1.98 -16.74
CA ARG A 56 -5.29 1.21 -17.20
C ARG A 56 -5.09 -0.29 -17.05
N ASP A 57 -3.93 -0.79 -17.45
CA ASP A 57 -3.58 -2.20 -17.35
C ASP A 57 -3.47 -2.64 -15.90
N HIS A 58 -2.84 -1.83 -15.04
CA HIS A 58 -2.78 -2.09 -13.60
C HIS A 58 -4.19 -2.14 -12.98
N LEU A 59 -5.04 -1.15 -13.25
CA LEU A 59 -6.42 -1.13 -12.73
C LEU A 59 -7.26 -2.31 -13.23
N LYS A 60 -7.06 -2.75 -14.47
CA LYS A 60 -7.69 -3.96 -15.00
C LYS A 60 -7.23 -5.18 -14.20
N LYS A 61 -5.92 -5.35 -14.01
CA LYS A 61 -5.37 -6.44 -13.21
C LYS A 61 -5.86 -6.43 -11.76
N PHE A 62 -5.94 -5.25 -11.13
CA PHE A 62 -6.46 -5.13 -9.77
C PHE A 62 -7.89 -5.64 -9.67
N LYS A 63 -8.72 -5.33 -10.67
CA LYS A 63 -10.09 -5.86 -10.76
C LYS A 63 -10.08 -7.37 -10.97
N ASP A 64 -9.28 -7.87 -11.92
CA ASP A 64 -9.23 -9.30 -12.26
C ASP A 64 -8.72 -10.16 -11.09
N CYS A 65 -7.88 -9.60 -10.21
CA CYS A 65 -7.41 -10.23 -8.98
C CYS A 65 -8.31 -9.97 -7.76
N GLY A 66 -9.44 -9.28 -7.91
CA GLY A 66 -10.38 -8.98 -6.82
C GLY A 66 -9.89 -7.95 -5.80
N LEU A 67 -8.83 -7.20 -6.11
CA LEU A 67 -8.28 -6.17 -5.21
C LEU A 67 -9.14 -4.90 -5.19
N ILE A 68 -9.85 -4.62 -6.28
CA ILE A 68 -10.78 -3.50 -6.40
C ILE A 68 -12.06 -3.92 -7.12
N THR A 69 -13.17 -3.24 -6.83
CA THR A 69 -14.31 -3.19 -7.74
C THR A 69 -14.23 -1.91 -8.59
N LYS A 70 -14.83 -1.93 -9.78
CA LYS A 70 -14.88 -0.78 -10.67
C LYS A 70 -16.29 -0.58 -11.19
N GLU A 71 -16.83 0.60 -10.94
CA GLU A 71 -18.08 1.06 -11.51
C GLU A 71 -17.81 2.20 -12.51
N THR A 72 -18.67 2.31 -13.53
CA THR A 72 -18.56 3.38 -14.52
C THR A 72 -19.91 4.04 -14.69
N LYS A 73 -20.01 5.30 -14.25
CA LYS A 73 -21.17 6.14 -14.51
C LYS A 73 -21.00 6.83 -15.85
N THR A 74 -21.98 6.69 -16.73
CA THR A 74 -22.02 7.41 -18.00
C THR A 74 -23.09 8.50 -17.89
N THR A 75 -22.70 9.75 -18.11
CA THR A 75 -23.60 10.89 -18.17
C THR A 75 -23.63 11.40 -19.61
N VAL A 76 -24.83 11.56 -20.16
CA VAL A 76 -25.05 12.12 -21.50
C VAL A 76 -25.68 13.50 -21.33
N ASN A 77 -25.02 14.52 -21.87
CA ASN A 77 -25.54 15.89 -21.92
C ASN A 77 -25.51 16.38 -23.37
N GLY A 78 -26.67 16.31 -24.05
CA GLY A 78 -26.75 16.53 -25.49
C GLY A 78 -25.90 15.50 -26.26
N THR A 79 -24.95 15.98 -27.06
CA THR A 79 -23.99 15.13 -27.80
C THR A 79 -22.76 14.72 -26.98
N GLN A 80 -22.56 15.33 -25.79
CA GLN A 80 -21.38 15.07 -24.97
C GLN A 80 -21.63 13.87 -24.06
N VAL A 81 -20.77 12.84 -24.19
CA VAL A 81 -20.78 11.66 -23.32
C VAL A 81 -19.59 11.74 -22.36
N THR A 82 -19.85 11.78 -21.06
CA THR A 82 -18.83 11.74 -20.01
C THR A 82 -18.88 10.41 -19.27
N LYS A 83 -17.72 9.76 -19.12
CA LYS A 83 -17.57 8.54 -18.31
C LYS A 83 -16.78 8.86 -17.06
N GLN A 84 -17.33 8.51 -15.90
CA GLN A 84 -16.66 8.60 -14.62
C GLN A 84 -16.48 7.19 -14.04
N ASN A 85 -15.23 6.83 -13.78
CA ASN A 85 -14.92 5.58 -13.09
C ASN A 85 -14.90 5.84 -11.58
N THR A 86 -15.47 4.91 -10.81
CA THR A 86 -15.30 4.84 -9.36
C THR A 86 -14.67 3.49 -9.04
N TYR A 87 -13.63 3.49 -8.21
CA TYR A 87 -12.94 2.30 -7.76
C TYR A 87 -13.19 2.13 -6.26
N GLN A 88 -13.54 0.93 -5.81
CA GLN A 88 -13.63 0.61 -4.39
C GLN A 88 -12.51 -0.36 -4.04
N LEU A 89 -11.71 -0.03 -3.04
CA LEU A 89 -10.64 -0.90 -2.55
C LEU A 89 -11.18 -1.86 -1.49
N THR A 90 -10.45 -2.95 -1.28
CA THR A 90 -10.72 -3.92 -0.22
C THR A 90 -9.92 -3.58 1.04
N ASP A 91 -10.49 -3.84 2.21
CA ASP A 91 -9.84 -3.70 3.52
C ASP A 91 -8.95 -4.90 3.87
N GLU A 92 -9.21 -6.07 3.26
CA GLU A 92 -8.48 -7.33 3.49
C GLU A 92 -6.98 -7.29 3.18
N HIS A 93 -6.51 -6.29 2.44
CA HIS A 93 -5.14 -6.23 1.92
C HIS A 93 -4.38 -4.97 2.34
N TYR A 94 -4.83 -4.34 3.42
CA TYR A 94 -4.25 -3.11 3.93
C TYR A 94 -2.85 -3.33 4.52
N VAL A 95 -1.96 -2.37 4.26
CA VAL A 95 -0.61 -2.33 4.81
C VAL A 95 -0.42 -0.94 5.37
N LEU A 96 -0.02 -0.86 6.64
CA LEU A 96 0.19 0.39 7.34
C LEU A 96 1.52 1.01 6.91
N ILE A 97 1.42 1.88 5.90
CA ILE A 97 2.54 2.67 5.34
C ILE A 97 2.05 4.10 5.15
N ASP A 98 2.84 5.06 5.63
CA ASP A 98 2.55 6.48 5.48
C ASP A 98 2.79 6.96 4.04
N GLU A 99 2.03 7.97 3.61
CA GLU A 99 2.19 8.57 2.27
C GLU A 99 3.56 9.22 2.05
N ALA A 100 4.32 9.50 3.12
CA ALA A 100 5.69 9.98 3.08
C ALA A 100 6.59 9.13 2.15
N ILE A 101 6.34 7.82 2.03
CA ILE A 101 7.09 6.94 1.11
C ILE A 101 7.06 7.43 -0.35
N VAL A 102 6.01 8.16 -0.74
CA VAL A 102 5.86 8.72 -2.10
C VAL A 102 6.92 9.79 -2.36
N LYS A 103 7.35 10.52 -1.34
CA LYS A 103 8.34 11.61 -1.43
C LYS A 103 9.79 11.15 -1.26
N GLU A 104 9.99 9.89 -0.90
CA GLU A 104 11.33 9.34 -0.72
C GLU A 104 12.14 9.36 -2.04
N PRO A 105 13.44 9.71 -2.00
CA PRO A 105 14.29 9.88 -3.16
C PRO A 105 14.80 8.54 -3.72
N ILE A 106 13.86 7.64 -4.02
CA ILE A 106 14.10 6.29 -4.53
C ILE A 106 13.12 5.98 -5.67
N SER A 107 13.47 5.01 -6.52
CA SER A 107 12.62 4.63 -7.65
C SER A 107 11.26 4.09 -7.20
N ASN A 108 10.27 4.22 -8.08
CA ASN A 108 8.92 3.71 -7.84
C ASN A 108 8.92 2.18 -7.65
N GLU A 109 9.83 1.47 -8.31
CA GLU A 109 10.02 0.03 -8.09
C GLU A 109 10.55 -0.29 -6.70
N LEU A 110 11.48 0.51 -6.16
CA LEU A 110 11.98 0.30 -4.79
C LEU A 110 10.91 0.64 -3.75
N LYS A 111 10.12 1.71 -3.96
CA LYS A 111 8.91 2.00 -3.16
C LYS A 111 7.95 0.82 -3.17
N GLY A 112 7.64 0.31 -4.36
CA GLY A 112 6.81 -0.88 -4.56
C GLY A 112 7.36 -2.12 -3.85
N PHE A 113 8.67 -2.34 -3.90
CA PHE A 113 9.32 -3.45 -3.18
C PHE A 113 9.17 -3.31 -1.66
N LEU A 114 9.39 -2.12 -1.09
CA LEU A 114 9.24 -1.86 0.34
C LEU A 114 7.79 -2.07 0.80
N ILE A 115 6.81 -1.66 -0.02
CA ILE A 115 5.38 -1.92 0.23
C ILE A 115 5.12 -3.43 0.29
N LEU A 116 5.60 -4.19 -0.71
CA LEU A 116 5.45 -5.64 -0.73
C LEU A 116 6.17 -6.32 0.43
N LEU A 117 7.37 -5.85 0.80
CA LEU A 117 8.13 -6.39 1.92
C LEU A 117 7.40 -6.18 3.25
N LYS A 118 6.79 -5.01 3.47
CA LYS A 118 5.99 -4.73 4.67
C LYS A 118 4.79 -5.67 4.80
N THR A 119 4.22 -6.13 3.68
CA THR A 119 3.16 -7.15 3.72
C THR A 119 3.63 -8.50 4.30
N ARG A 120 4.95 -8.75 4.32
CA ARG A 120 5.56 -9.99 4.82
C ARG A 120 6.17 -9.84 6.21
N CYS A 121 6.10 -8.65 6.80
CA CYS A 121 6.48 -8.46 8.19
C CYS A 121 5.48 -9.16 9.11
N ILE A 122 5.96 -9.58 10.29
CA ILE A 122 5.10 -10.07 11.36
C ILE A 122 4.14 -8.95 11.75
N ASN A 123 2.87 -9.28 11.97
CA ASN A 123 1.83 -8.33 12.35
C ASN A 123 2.29 -7.40 13.48
N SER A 124 1.98 -6.11 13.37
CA SER A 124 2.38 -5.09 14.34
C SER A 124 3.90 -4.99 14.56
N THR A 125 4.70 -5.35 13.56
CA THR A 125 6.15 -5.14 13.57
C THR A 125 6.65 -4.64 12.21
N ASN A 126 7.95 -4.35 12.17
CA ASN A 126 8.72 -4.09 10.96
C ASN A 126 9.68 -5.24 10.61
N LEU A 127 9.51 -6.43 11.22
CA LEU A 127 10.41 -7.57 11.09
C LEU A 127 9.86 -8.60 10.11
N CYS A 128 10.60 -8.86 9.03
CA CYS A 128 10.36 -9.92 8.08
C CYS A 128 11.38 -11.05 8.28
N LYS A 129 10.88 -12.27 8.53
CA LYS A 129 11.70 -13.48 8.76
C LYS A 129 11.93 -14.32 7.51
N TYR A 130 11.33 -13.94 6.39
CA TYR A 130 11.45 -14.68 5.14
C TYR A 130 12.86 -14.54 4.55
N SER A 131 13.43 -15.66 4.12
CA SER A 131 14.62 -15.68 3.28
C SER A 131 14.32 -15.14 1.88
N ILE A 132 15.38 -14.85 1.10
CA ILE A 132 15.25 -14.43 -0.31
C ILE A 132 14.42 -15.43 -1.13
N ARG A 133 14.61 -16.73 -0.86
CA ARG A 133 13.88 -17.78 -1.58
C ARG A 133 12.40 -17.75 -1.21
N GLU A 134 12.07 -17.71 0.07
CA GLU A 134 10.67 -17.72 0.50
C GLU A 134 9.95 -16.42 0.12
N LEU A 135 10.66 -15.28 0.09
CA LEU A 135 10.14 -14.04 -0.48
C LEU A 135 9.80 -14.21 -1.97
N ALA A 136 10.67 -14.84 -2.76
CA ALA A 136 10.41 -15.09 -4.17
C ALA A 136 9.25 -16.08 -4.40
N ASP A 137 9.07 -17.04 -3.50
CA ASP A 137 7.98 -18.02 -3.57
C ASP A 137 6.63 -17.43 -3.12
N THR A 138 6.64 -16.36 -2.31
CA THR A 138 5.43 -15.75 -1.74
C THR A 138 5.05 -14.40 -2.35
N LEU A 139 5.96 -13.76 -3.07
CA LEU A 139 5.73 -12.53 -3.82
C LEU A 139 5.64 -12.84 -5.32
N ALA A 140 4.89 -12.03 -6.07
CA ALA A 140 4.87 -12.08 -7.54
C ALA A 140 6.15 -11.44 -8.15
N VAL A 141 7.33 -11.77 -7.58
CA VAL A 141 8.63 -11.16 -7.88
C VAL A 141 9.69 -12.26 -7.92
N GLY A 142 10.47 -12.33 -9.01
CA GLY A 142 11.51 -13.34 -9.16
C GLY A 142 12.66 -13.20 -8.16
N LYS A 143 13.34 -14.32 -7.85
CA LYS A 143 14.43 -14.39 -6.86
C LYS A 143 15.58 -13.39 -7.11
N SER A 144 16.00 -13.23 -8.36
CA SER A 144 17.03 -12.24 -8.74
C SER A 144 16.59 -10.82 -8.42
N THR A 145 15.34 -10.50 -8.73
CA THR A 145 14.71 -9.22 -8.44
C THR A 145 14.61 -8.97 -6.94
N VAL A 146 14.16 -9.94 -6.14
CA VAL A 146 14.15 -9.84 -4.67
C VAL A 146 15.55 -9.53 -4.13
N GLY A 147 16.57 -10.27 -4.57
CA GLY A 147 17.96 -10.03 -4.15
C GLY A 147 18.45 -8.62 -4.51
N LYS A 148 18.15 -8.15 -5.72
CA LYS A 148 18.48 -6.80 -6.20
C LYS A 148 17.85 -5.72 -5.31
N TYR A 149 16.53 -5.77 -5.06
CA TYR A 149 15.87 -4.70 -4.30
C TYR A 149 16.13 -4.79 -2.80
N LEU A 150 16.43 -5.97 -2.22
CA LEU A 150 16.95 -6.04 -0.86
C LEU A 150 18.29 -5.31 -0.73
N LYS A 151 19.20 -5.53 -1.69
CA LYS A 151 20.48 -4.82 -1.70
C LYS A 151 20.29 -3.31 -1.82
N GLN A 152 19.44 -2.87 -2.75
CA GLN A 152 19.15 -1.43 -2.92
C GLN A 152 18.47 -0.81 -1.69
N ALA A 153 17.52 -1.51 -1.06
CA ALA A 153 16.86 -1.04 0.15
C ALA A 153 17.83 -0.89 1.32
N GLU A 154 18.81 -1.79 1.43
CA GLU A 154 19.83 -1.76 2.48
C GLU A 154 20.84 -0.64 2.24
N GLU A 155 21.33 -0.50 0.99
CA GLU A 155 22.22 0.60 0.59
C GLU A 155 21.58 1.98 0.78
N ALA A 156 20.27 2.08 0.55
CA ALA A 156 19.51 3.30 0.75
C ALA A 156 19.02 3.51 2.20
N GLY A 157 19.33 2.59 3.13
CA GLY A 157 19.03 2.75 4.55
C GLY A 157 17.57 2.52 4.97
N TYR A 158 16.75 1.89 4.13
CA TYR A 158 15.36 1.54 4.47
C TYR A 158 15.21 0.17 5.13
N ILE A 159 16.23 -0.68 5.04
CA ILE A 159 16.25 -1.95 5.74
C ILE A 159 17.59 -2.20 6.42
N LYS A 160 17.55 -3.05 7.45
CA LYS A 160 18.73 -3.72 8.00
C LYS A 160 18.54 -5.23 7.91
N ARG A 161 19.58 -5.94 7.45
CA ARG A 161 19.60 -7.42 7.48
C ARG A 161 20.60 -7.90 8.52
N ASP A 162 20.14 -8.77 9.42
CA ASP A 162 21.00 -9.41 10.42
C ASP A 162 20.51 -10.85 10.71
N SER A 163 21.06 -11.49 11.74
CA SER A 163 20.67 -12.85 12.15
C SER A 163 19.19 -12.96 12.53
N ASN A 164 18.53 -11.85 12.85
CA ASN A 164 17.10 -11.82 13.13
C ASN A 164 16.25 -11.67 11.86
N GLY A 165 16.83 -11.49 10.67
CA GLY A 165 16.08 -11.35 9.42
C GLY A 165 16.18 -9.94 8.86
N ILE A 166 15.11 -9.48 8.20
CA ILE A 166 15.05 -8.20 7.50
C ILE A 166 14.15 -7.25 8.28
N THR A 167 14.70 -6.14 8.77
CA THR A 167 13.94 -5.12 9.51
C THR A 167 13.75 -3.89 8.63
N LEU A 168 12.51 -3.45 8.42
CA LEU A 168 12.19 -2.15 7.83
C LEU A 168 12.55 -1.04 8.82
N LEU A 169 13.25 -0.03 8.34
CA LEU A 169 13.72 1.11 9.12
C LEU A 169 12.80 2.31 8.86
N ASN A 170 12.64 3.17 9.86
CA ASN A 170 11.74 4.34 9.88
C ASN A 170 10.27 4.01 10.17
N ASP A 171 9.93 4.02 11.47
CA ASP A 171 8.58 3.76 11.97
C ASP A 171 7.56 4.87 11.60
N ASN A 172 8.02 6.04 11.14
CA ASN A 172 7.13 7.08 10.62
C ASN A 172 6.61 6.73 9.21
N ILE A 173 7.37 5.95 8.44
CA ILE A 173 6.94 5.46 7.12
C ILE A 173 6.28 4.08 7.28
N PHE A 174 6.94 3.15 7.96
CA PHE A 174 6.45 1.80 8.17
C PHE A 174 5.77 1.69 9.53
N ILE A 175 4.52 2.13 9.58
CA ILE A 175 3.79 2.30 10.82
C ILE A 175 3.66 0.95 11.57
N ILE A 176 3.96 0.99 12.86
CA ILE A 176 3.74 -0.10 13.81
C ILE A 176 2.50 0.25 14.63
N THR A 177 1.43 -0.51 14.47
CA THR A 177 0.29 -0.41 15.37
C THR A 177 0.60 -1.16 16.66
N ARG A 178 0.62 -0.42 17.77
CA ARG A 178 0.54 -1.03 19.10
C ARG A 178 -0.94 -1.10 19.46
N GLU A 179 -1.38 -2.25 19.96
CA GLU A 179 -2.68 -2.33 20.62
C GLU A 179 -2.66 -1.33 21.79
N THR A 180 -3.64 -0.43 21.87
CA THR A 180 -3.70 0.52 22.98
C THR A 180 -3.95 -0.25 24.28
N GLN A 181 -3.51 0.29 25.42
CA GLN A 181 -3.77 -0.34 26.73
C GLN A 181 -5.28 -0.55 26.96
N ILE A 182 -6.11 0.36 26.45
CA ILE A 182 -7.58 0.30 26.53
C ILE A 182 -8.14 -0.80 25.63
N ALA A 183 -7.67 -0.95 24.38
CA ALA A 183 -8.09 -2.05 23.50
C ALA A 183 -7.70 -3.42 24.10
N THR A 184 -6.52 -3.48 24.73
CA THR A 184 -6.06 -4.66 25.47
C THR A 184 -6.96 -4.93 26.68
N MET A 185 -7.31 -3.90 27.46
CA MET A 185 -8.20 -4.04 28.61
C MET A 185 -9.61 -4.43 28.21
N LYS A 186 -10.18 -3.89 27.13
CA LYS A 186 -11.52 -4.26 26.62
C LYS A 186 -11.58 -5.70 26.16
N ARG A 187 -10.51 -6.21 25.53
CA ARG A 187 -10.40 -7.64 25.16
C ARG A 187 -10.33 -8.58 26.36
N ILE A 188 -9.71 -8.14 27.46
CA ILE A 188 -9.54 -8.95 28.69
C ILE A 188 -10.75 -8.80 29.62
N TYR A 189 -11.40 -7.63 29.60
CA TYR A 189 -12.51 -7.23 30.46
C TYR A 189 -13.66 -6.70 29.60
N GLU A 190 -14.19 -7.54 28.71
CA GLU A 190 -15.26 -7.19 27.76
C GLU A 190 -16.53 -6.67 28.46
N GLU A 191 -16.75 -7.06 29.71
CA GLU A 191 -17.89 -6.65 30.53
C GLU A 191 -17.65 -5.36 31.35
N ALA A 192 -16.43 -4.83 31.40
CA ALA A 192 -16.07 -3.70 32.29
C ALA A 192 -15.86 -2.35 31.58
N ILE A 193 -15.72 -2.35 30.25
CA ILE A 193 -15.47 -1.12 29.46
C ILE A 193 -16.54 -1.02 28.38
N THR A 194 -17.44 -0.05 28.53
CA THR A 194 -18.55 0.17 27.60
C THR A 194 -18.11 0.99 26.39
N ASP A 195 -18.90 0.98 25.31
CA ASP A 195 -18.63 1.80 24.12
C ASP A 195 -18.68 3.32 24.42
N GLU A 196 -19.35 3.72 25.50
CA GLU A 196 -19.42 5.11 25.97
C GLU A 196 -18.10 5.60 26.58
N ASP A 197 -17.38 4.73 27.31
CA ASP A 197 -16.06 5.04 27.88
C ASP A 197 -15.01 5.29 26.78
N TYR A 198 -15.18 4.64 25.62
CA TYR A 198 -14.30 4.78 24.45
C TYR A 198 -14.52 6.09 23.69
N ALA A 199 -15.76 6.59 23.64
CA ALA A 199 -16.09 7.82 22.90
C ALA A 199 -15.65 9.10 23.64
N ALA A 200 -15.55 9.06 24.97
CA ALA A 200 -15.22 10.20 25.80
C ALA A 200 -13.77 10.70 25.65
N ASP A 201 -12.83 9.83 25.28
CA ASP A 201 -11.38 10.18 25.25
C ASP A 201 -10.90 10.74 23.90
N LYS A 202 -11.75 10.73 22.86
CA LYS A 202 -11.45 11.35 21.55
C LYS A 202 -11.28 12.89 21.61
N PHE A 203 -11.46 13.50 22.79
CA PHE A 203 -11.33 14.93 23.04
C PHE A 203 -10.05 15.33 23.80
N LEU A 204 -9.14 14.40 24.11
CA LEU A 204 -7.92 14.70 24.87
C LEU A 204 -6.59 14.27 24.21
N SER A 205 -6.59 13.95 22.91
CA SER A 205 -5.34 13.74 22.13
C SER A 205 -5.16 14.75 21.01
#